data_AF-A0A834DGF4-F1
#
_entry.id   AF-A0A834DGF4-F1
#
_cell.length_a   1.000
_cell.length_b   1.000
_cell.length_c   1.000
_cell.angle_alpha   90.00
_cell.angle_beta   90.00
_cell.angle_gamma   90.00
#
_symmetry.space_group_name_H-M   'P 1'
#
loop_
_entity.id
_entity.type
_entity.pdbx_description
1 polymer ?
#
loop_
_entity_poly.entity_id
_entity_poly.type
_entity_poly.pdbx_seq_one_letter_code
_entity_poly.pdbx_strand_id
1 'polypeptide(L)'
;MSQAFSLYEDEVSDSKAQLAALTLIIGTFERMTCFSEENHEPLRTQCALAASKLLKKPDQGRAVSTCAHLFWSGRSTDRNGEELHGGKRVMECLKKALKIANQCMDPSLQVQLFIEILNRYIYFYEKESDAVTIQVLNQLIQKIREDLPNLESSEETEQINKHFHNTLEHLRLRRESPESEGPIYEGLVL
;
A
#
# COMPACT_ATOMS: atom_id res chain seq x y z
N MET A 1 -7.64 -1.36 -21.94
CA MET A 1 -7.99 -1.61 -20.52
C MET A 1 -9.20 -2.52 -20.37
N SER A 2 -10.38 -2.20 -20.94
CA SER A 2 -11.58 -3.07 -20.83
C SER A 2 -11.34 -4.55 -21.19
N GLN A 3 -10.74 -4.84 -22.35
CA GLN A 3 -10.45 -6.23 -22.76
C GLN A 3 -9.48 -6.96 -21.80
N ALA A 4 -8.51 -6.24 -21.24
CA ALA A 4 -7.58 -6.82 -20.26
C ALA A 4 -8.29 -7.18 -18.96
N PHE A 5 -9.25 -6.36 -18.52
CA PHE A 5 -10.10 -6.69 -17.38
C PHE A 5 -11.03 -7.87 -17.66
N SER A 6 -11.67 -7.94 -18.83
CA SER A 6 -12.50 -9.09 -19.21
C SER A 6 -11.69 -10.40 -19.17
N LEU A 7 -10.53 -10.43 -19.80
CA LEU A 7 -9.65 -11.61 -19.75
C LEU A 7 -9.18 -11.95 -18.33
N TYR A 8 -8.88 -10.94 -17.51
CA TYR A 8 -8.52 -11.17 -16.10
C TYR A 8 -9.67 -11.81 -15.32
N GLU A 9 -10.90 -11.32 -15.49
CA GLU A 9 -12.07 -11.80 -14.76
C GLU A 9 -12.54 -13.18 -15.24
N ASP A 10 -12.48 -13.43 -16.56
CA ASP A 10 -13.03 -14.64 -17.18
C ASP A 10 -12.03 -15.81 -17.19
N GLU A 11 -10.74 -15.55 -17.40
CA GLU A 11 -9.75 -16.60 -17.69
C GLU A 11 -8.77 -16.88 -16.54
N VAL A 12 -8.54 -15.91 -15.62
CA VAL A 12 -7.53 -16.05 -14.57
C VAL A 12 -8.16 -16.56 -13.27
N SER A 13 -8.12 -17.88 -13.08
CA SER A 13 -8.72 -18.55 -11.91
C SER A 13 -7.74 -18.89 -10.77
N ASP A 14 -6.44 -19.07 -11.06
CA ASP A 14 -5.44 -19.37 -10.03
C ASP A 14 -5.15 -18.14 -9.15
N SER A 15 -5.24 -18.32 -7.83
CA SER A 15 -5.07 -17.20 -6.86
C SER A 15 -3.72 -16.48 -6.95
N LYS A 16 -2.63 -17.19 -7.24
CA LYS A 16 -1.30 -16.58 -7.35
C LYS A 16 -1.20 -15.79 -8.65
N ALA A 17 -1.70 -16.38 -9.75
CA ALA A 17 -1.78 -15.71 -11.04
C ALA A 17 -2.68 -14.46 -10.99
N GLN A 18 -3.79 -14.51 -10.25
CA GLN A 18 -4.69 -13.37 -10.07
C GLN A 18 -3.97 -12.15 -9.47
N LEU A 19 -3.24 -12.34 -8.36
CA LEU A 19 -2.51 -11.23 -7.75
C LEU A 19 -1.46 -10.65 -8.71
N ALA A 20 -0.71 -11.51 -9.39
CA ALA A 20 0.33 -11.07 -10.33
C ALA A 20 -0.26 -10.31 -11.52
N ALA A 21 -1.30 -10.86 -12.15
CA ALA A 21 -1.99 -10.24 -13.29
C ALA A 21 -2.60 -8.90 -12.89
N LEU A 22 -3.30 -8.84 -11.75
CA LEU A 22 -3.90 -7.60 -11.27
C LEU A 22 -2.84 -6.55 -10.92
N THR A 23 -1.73 -6.94 -10.30
CA THR A 23 -0.61 -6.03 -10.01
C THR A 23 -0.04 -5.45 -11.30
N LEU A 24 0.07 -6.26 -12.36
CA LEU A 24 0.53 -5.81 -13.67
C LEU A 24 -0.46 -4.85 -14.33
N ILE A 25 -1.78 -5.11 -14.22
CA ILE A 25 -2.82 -4.18 -14.68
C ILE A 25 -2.71 -2.84 -13.94
N ILE A 26 -2.60 -2.88 -12.60
CA ILE A 26 -2.47 -1.67 -11.77
C ILE A 26 -1.21 -0.89 -12.15
N GLY A 27 -0.04 -1.54 -12.20
CA GLY A 27 1.22 -0.89 -12.52
C GLY A 27 1.26 -0.34 -13.95
N THR A 28 0.68 -1.06 -14.91
CA THR A 28 0.57 -0.58 -16.29
C THR A 28 -0.29 0.67 -16.34
N PHE A 29 -1.48 0.62 -15.72
CA PHE A 29 -2.42 1.73 -15.71
C PHE A 29 -1.87 2.97 -14.99
N GLU A 30 -1.16 2.78 -13.89
CA GLU A 30 -0.52 3.86 -13.12
C GLU A 30 0.49 4.66 -13.95
N ARG A 31 1.14 4.03 -14.94
CA ARG A 31 2.08 4.67 -15.86
C ARG A 31 1.41 5.30 -17.10
N MET A 32 0.15 4.99 -17.36
CA MET A 32 -0.59 5.56 -18.50
C MET A 32 -0.97 7.01 -18.20
N THR A 33 -0.85 7.88 -19.20
CA THR A 33 -1.14 9.32 -19.08
C THR A 33 -2.17 9.82 -20.09
N CYS A 34 -2.77 8.89 -20.85
CA CYS A 34 -3.60 9.21 -22.02
C CYS A 34 -5.12 9.24 -21.74
N PHE A 35 -5.55 8.96 -20.51
CA PHE A 35 -6.97 8.94 -20.16
C PHE A 35 -7.44 10.28 -19.60
N SER A 36 -8.61 10.73 -20.05
CA SER A 36 -9.35 11.80 -19.38
C SER A 36 -9.86 11.34 -18.01
N GLU A 37 -10.19 12.27 -17.13
CA GLU A 37 -10.63 11.96 -15.76
C GLU A 37 -11.92 11.12 -15.77
N GLU A 38 -12.83 11.39 -16.71
CA GLU A 38 -14.04 10.60 -16.96
C GLU A 38 -13.75 9.12 -17.28
N ASN A 39 -12.64 8.85 -17.97
CA ASN A 39 -12.23 7.49 -18.31
C ASN A 39 -11.28 6.88 -17.26
N HIS A 40 -10.52 7.72 -16.57
CA HIS A 40 -9.51 7.30 -15.60
C HIS A 40 -10.14 6.90 -14.26
N GLU A 41 -11.16 7.63 -13.77
CA GLU A 41 -11.84 7.32 -12.51
C GLU A 41 -12.47 5.91 -12.49
N PRO A 42 -13.24 5.49 -13.51
CA PRO A 42 -13.86 4.17 -13.51
C PRO A 42 -12.82 3.03 -13.51
N LEU A 43 -11.69 3.21 -14.18
CA LEU A 43 -10.62 2.23 -14.20
C LEU A 43 -9.92 2.11 -12.83
N ARG A 44 -9.72 3.23 -12.11
CA ARG A 44 -9.18 3.19 -10.73
C ARG A 44 -10.10 2.44 -9.78
N THR A 45 -11.42 2.71 -9.86
CA THR A 45 -12.40 2.03 -9.01
C THR A 45 -12.53 0.56 -9.38
N GLN A 46 -12.43 0.20 -10.66
CA GLN A 46 -12.40 -1.19 -11.12
C GLN A 46 -11.17 -1.94 -10.58
N CYS A 47 -9.97 -1.36 -10.64
CA CYS A 47 -8.77 -1.93 -10.01
C CYS A 47 -8.99 -2.19 -8.50
N ALA A 48 -9.52 -1.20 -7.77
CA ALA A 48 -9.77 -1.32 -6.34
C ALA A 48 -10.84 -2.37 -6.00
N LEU A 49 -11.86 -2.52 -6.84
CA LEU A 49 -12.89 -3.54 -6.71
C LEU A 49 -12.29 -4.93 -6.93
N ALA A 50 -11.56 -5.13 -8.03
CA ALA A 50 -10.87 -6.38 -8.34
C ALA A 50 -9.91 -6.80 -7.21
N ALA A 51 -9.13 -5.85 -6.67
CA ALA A 51 -8.22 -6.09 -5.55
C ALA A 51 -8.95 -6.60 -4.31
N SER A 52 -10.14 -6.07 -4.02
CA SER A 52 -10.94 -6.50 -2.87
C SER A 52 -11.69 -7.82 -3.07
N LYS A 53 -11.76 -8.34 -4.30
CA LYS A 53 -12.39 -9.62 -4.65
C LYS A 53 -11.42 -10.80 -4.66
N LEU A 54 -10.11 -10.56 -4.53
CA LEU A 54 -9.12 -11.65 -4.43
C LEU A 54 -9.49 -12.60 -3.29
N LEU A 55 -9.20 -13.89 -3.40
CA LEU A 55 -9.66 -14.86 -2.40
C LEU A 55 -8.93 -14.74 -1.05
N LYS A 56 -7.59 -14.60 -1.10
CA LYS A 56 -6.74 -14.62 0.09
C LYS A 56 -6.60 -13.24 0.70
N LYS A 57 -6.73 -13.14 2.03
CA LYS A 57 -6.62 -11.87 2.76
C LYS A 57 -5.26 -11.16 2.58
N PRO A 58 -4.11 -11.85 2.64
CA PRO A 58 -2.82 -11.20 2.35
C PRO A 58 -2.78 -10.58 0.95
N ASP A 59 -3.26 -11.30 -0.05
CA ASP A 59 -3.26 -10.85 -1.44
C ASP A 59 -4.22 -9.67 -1.65
N GLN A 60 -5.42 -9.71 -1.03
CA GLN A 60 -6.34 -8.57 -0.99
C GLN A 60 -5.66 -7.33 -0.40
N GLY A 61 -4.98 -7.45 0.75
CA GLY A 61 -4.33 -6.33 1.43
C GLY A 61 -3.20 -5.72 0.60
N ARG A 62 -2.36 -6.56 0.00
CA ARG A 62 -1.27 -6.14 -0.91
C ARG A 62 -1.81 -5.47 -2.18
N ALA A 63 -2.83 -6.03 -2.82
CA ALA A 63 -3.42 -5.45 -4.02
C ALA A 63 -4.11 -4.11 -3.71
N VAL A 64 -4.88 -4.03 -2.62
CA VAL A 64 -5.59 -2.80 -2.21
C VAL A 64 -4.61 -1.68 -1.84
N SER A 65 -3.52 -2.00 -1.14
CA SER A 65 -2.48 -1.01 -0.85
C SER A 65 -1.72 -0.58 -2.12
N THR A 66 -1.55 -1.47 -3.09
CA THR A 66 -0.97 -1.13 -4.40
C THR A 66 -1.87 -0.18 -5.19
N CYS A 67 -3.19 -0.34 -5.12
CA CYS A 67 -4.13 0.60 -5.74
C CYS A 67 -4.02 2.04 -5.21
N ALA A 68 -3.43 2.26 -4.02
CA ALA A 68 -3.23 3.61 -3.50
C ALA A 68 -2.39 4.48 -4.45
N HIS A 69 -1.42 3.89 -5.17
CA HIS A 69 -0.60 4.61 -6.17
C HIS A 69 -1.43 5.19 -7.31
N LEU A 70 -2.50 4.51 -7.74
CA LEU A 70 -3.39 5.01 -8.78
C LEU A 70 -4.10 6.32 -8.40
N PHE A 71 -4.29 6.55 -7.10
CA PHE A 71 -4.90 7.77 -6.59
C PHE A 71 -3.89 8.86 -6.23
N TRP A 72 -2.61 8.50 -6.15
CA TRP A 72 -1.52 9.44 -5.85
C TRP A 72 -0.81 9.88 -7.13
N SER A 73 -0.06 8.98 -7.76
CA SER A 73 0.85 9.23 -8.88
C SER A 73 0.26 8.92 -10.25
N GLY A 74 -0.96 8.37 -10.31
CA GLY A 74 -1.71 8.27 -11.56
C GLY A 74 -1.90 9.64 -12.21
N ARG A 75 -2.01 9.67 -13.54
CA ARG A 75 -2.03 10.91 -14.34
C ARG A 75 -3.19 10.91 -15.31
N SER A 76 -3.90 12.03 -15.37
CA SER A 76 -4.99 12.26 -16.31
C SER A 76 -4.67 13.43 -17.23
N THR A 77 -5.18 13.39 -18.46
CA THR A 77 -5.04 14.47 -19.44
C THR A 77 -5.67 15.78 -18.96
N ASP A 78 -6.73 15.71 -18.15
CA ASP A 78 -7.42 16.89 -17.59
C ASP A 78 -6.58 17.69 -16.59
N ARG A 79 -5.50 17.08 -16.07
CA ARG A 79 -4.52 17.71 -15.17
C ARG A 79 -3.22 18.08 -15.88
N ASN A 80 -3.24 18.26 -17.19
CA ASN A 80 -2.05 18.57 -17.99
C ASN A 80 -0.91 17.53 -17.80
N GLY A 81 -1.25 16.28 -17.46
CA GLY A 81 -0.27 15.22 -17.20
C GLY A 81 0.38 15.24 -15.80
N GLU A 82 -0.07 16.11 -14.91
CA GLU A 82 0.33 16.10 -13.50
C GLU A 82 -0.30 14.93 -12.73
N GLU A 83 0.31 14.60 -11.60
CA GLU A 83 -0.16 13.56 -10.70
C GLU A 83 -1.45 14.00 -9.97
N LEU A 84 -2.26 13.02 -9.58
CA LEU A 84 -3.55 13.26 -8.96
C LEU A 84 -3.44 13.81 -7.54
N HIS A 85 -2.43 13.39 -6.77
CA HIS A 85 -2.21 13.74 -5.37
C HIS A 85 -3.47 13.59 -4.48
N GLY A 86 -4.27 12.54 -4.73
CA GLY A 86 -5.53 12.29 -4.04
C GLY A 86 -5.36 11.68 -2.64
N GLY A 87 -4.78 12.44 -1.70
CA GLY A 87 -4.42 11.96 -0.35
C GLY A 87 -5.56 11.28 0.42
N LYS A 88 -6.80 11.78 0.32
CA LYS A 88 -7.98 11.15 0.94
C LYS A 88 -8.21 9.71 0.43
N ARG A 89 -8.11 9.50 -0.89
CA ARG A 89 -8.30 8.18 -1.51
C ARG A 89 -7.16 7.22 -1.19
N VAL A 90 -5.92 7.74 -1.13
CA VAL A 90 -4.76 6.99 -0.61
C VAL A 90 -5.04 6.47 0.79
N MET A 91 -5.51 7.32 1.69
CA MET A 91 -5.84 6.93 3.06
C MET A 91 -7.00 5.93 3.13
N GLU A 92 -8.02 6.04 2.27
CA GLU A 92 -9.10 5.05 2.16
C GLU A 92 -8.56 3.66 1.76
N CYS A 93 -7.67 3.60 0.77
CA CYS A 93 -7.00 2.36 0.36
C CYS A 93 -6.17 1.75 1.49
N LEU A 94 -5.31 2.53 2.14
CA LEU A 94 -4.42 2.04 3.20
C LEU A 94 -5.21 1.62 4.45
N LYS A 95 -6.25 2.36 4.84
CA LYS A 95 -7.16 1.96 5.93
C LYS A 95 -7.90 0.67 5.60
N LYS A 96 -8.34 0.48 4.35
CA LYS A 96 -8.97 -0.76 3.89
C LYS A 96 -7.97 -1.92 3.93
N ALA A 97 -6.73 -1.72 3.48
CA ALA A 97 -5.67 -2.71 3.57
C ALA A 97 -5.37 -3.10 5.03
N LEU A 98 -5.32 -2.14 5.95
CA LEU A 98 -5.12 -2.39 7.37
C LEU A 98 -6.29 -3.18 7.99
N LYS A 99 -7.54 -2.86 7.60
CA LYS A 99 -8.72 -3.63 8.01
C LYS A 99 -8.65 -5.07 7.51
N ILE A 100 -8.18 -5.29 6.28
CA ILE A 100 -7.99 -6.64 5.72
C ILE A 100 -6.86 -7.38 6.46
N ALA A 101 -5.77 -6.71 6.82
CA ALA A 101 -4.68 -7.29 7.59
C ALA A 101 -5.14 -7.79 8.96
N ASN A 102 -6.00 -7.03 9.65
CA ASN A 102 -6.63 -7.48 10.90
C ASN A 102 -7.54 -8.71 10.74
N GLN A 103 -7.96 -9.05 9.51
CA GLN A 103 -8.73 -10.27 9.21
C GLN A 103 -7.85 -11.44 8.77
N CYS A 104 -6.53 -11.26 8.68
CA CYS A 104 -5.59 -12.34 8.41
C CYS A 104 -5.50 -13.24 9.65
N MET A 105 -5.77 -14.53 9.48
CA MET A 105 -5.80 -15.49 10.59
C MET A 105 -4.40 -16.00 10.97
N ASP A 106 -3.45 -15.95 10.04
CA ASP A 106 -2.07 -16.34 10.27
C ASP A 106 -1.32 -15.17 10.93
N PRO A 107 -0.84 -15.32 12.18
CA PRO A 107 -0.18 -14.23 12.91
C PRO A 107 1.10 -13.74 12.23
N SER A 108 1.89 -14.65 11.65
CA SER A 108 3.15 -14.30 10.97
C SER A 108 2.86 -13.42 9.75
N LEU A 109 1.96 -13.89 8.90
CA LEU A 109 1.53 -13.14 7.71
C LEU A 109 0.83 -11.82 8.07
N GLN A 110 0.08 -11.79 9.18
CA GLN A 110 -0.57 -10.58 9.67
C GLN A 110 0.46 -9.52 10.06
N VAL A 111 1.46 -9.87 10.88
CA VAL A 111 2.52 -8.95 11.31
C VAL A 111 3.36 -8.50 10.11
N GLN A 112 3.72 -9.42 9.21
CA GLN A 112 4.39 -9.08 7.96
C GLN A 112 3.60 -8.06 7.15
N LEU A 113 2.28 -8.25 7.02
CA LEU A 113 1.42 -7.34 6.27
C LEU A 113 1.27 -5.97 6.95
N PHE A 114 1.29 -5.90 8.28
CA PHE A 114 1.34 -4.62 8.99
C PHE A 114 2.63 -3.85 8.67
N ILE A 115 3.78 -4.53 8.64
CA ILE A 115 5.06 -3.90 8.28
C ILE A 115 5.04 -3.44 6.82
N GLU A 116 4.50 -4.25 5.90
CA GLU A 116 4.34 -3.86 4.49
C GLU A 116 3.46 -2.61 4.35
N ILE A 117 2.32 -2.55 5.06
CA ILE A 117 1.42 -1.39 5.05
C ILE A 117 2.07 -0.16 5.71
N LEU A 118 2.84 -0.35 6.79
CA LEU A 118 3.62 0.72 7.42
C LEU A 118 4.58 1.34 6.39
N ASN A 119 5.33 0.52 5.67
CA ASN A 119 6.23 1.00 4.61
C ASN A 119 5.47 1.74 3.48
N ARG A 120 4.22 1.37 3.19
CA ARG A 120 3.37 2.15 2.26
C ARG A 120 2.96 3.50 2.85
N TYR A 121 2.59 3.58 4.13
CA TYR A 121 2.34 4.87 4.78
C TYR A 121 3.59 5.76 4.75
N ILE A 122 4.75 5.21 5.10
CA ILE A 122 6.03 5.93 5.05
C ILE A 122 6.30 6.45 3.64
N TYR A 123 6.12 5.62 2.61
CA TYR A 123 6.29 6.05 1.21
C TYR A 123 5.44 7.28 0.87
N PHE A 124 4.13 7.25 1.19
CA PHE A 124 3.26 8.39 0.87
C PHE A 124 3.54 9.61 1.74
N TYR A 125 3.95 9.42 3.00
CA TYR A 125 4.43 10.49 3.85
C TYR A 125 5.66 11.20 3.25
N GLU A 126 6.62 10.41 2.75
CA GLU A 126 7.83 10.88 2.06
C GLU A 126 7.58 11.45 0.67
N LYS A 127 6.42 11.20 0.10
CA LYS A 127 5.95 11.86 -1.11
C LYS A 127 5.07 13.08 -0.80
N GLU A 128 5.16 13.62 0.41
CA GLU A 128 4.46 14.84 0.83
C GLU A 128 2.92 14.70 0.80
N SER A 129 2.41 13.49 1.05
CA SER A 129 0.99 13.31 1.30
C SER A 129 0.62 13.80 2.70
N ASP A 130 0.05 15.00 2.78
CA ASP A 130 -0.49 15.63 4.00
C ASP A 130 -1.55 14.77 4.72
N ALA A 131 -2.19 13.86 4.00
CA ALA A 131 -3.19 12.95 4.54
C ALA A 131 -2.59 11.84 5.44
N VAL A 132 -1.30 11.51 5.26
CA VAL A 132 -0.59 10.57 6.13
C VAL A 132 0.06 11.35 7.27
N THR A 133 -0.15 10.89 8.51
CA THR A 133 0.32 11.61 9.69
C THR A 133 1.21 10.74 10.57
N ILE A 134 2.11 11.38 11.33
CA ILE A 134 3.00 10.70 12.29
C ILE A 134 2.20 9.88 13.31
N GLN A 135 1.01 10.34 13.69
CA GLN A 135 0.13 9.60 14.60
C GLN A 135 -0.26 8.23 14.04
N VAL A 136 -0.54 8.14 12.74
CA VAL A 136 -0.86 6.85 12.08
C VAL A 136 0.37 5.94 12.05
N LEU A 137 1.56 6.50 11.79
CA LEU A 137 2.81 5.72 11.83
C LEU A 137 3.07 5.17 13.23
N ASN A 138 2.99 6.01 14.26
CA ASN A 138 3.20 5.60 15.66
C ASN A 138 2.23 4.51 16.10
N GLN A 139 0.94 4.64 15.76
CA GLN A 139 -0.06 3.62 16.10
C GLN A 139 0.27 2.26 15.48
N LEU A 140 0.69 2.23 14.22
CA LEU A 140 1.02 0.99 13.53
C LEU A 140 2.36 0.39 14.01
N ILE A 141 3.37 1.23 14.26
CA ILE A 141 4.65 0.82 14.88
C ILE A 141 4.39 0.19 16.25
N GLN A 142 3.57 0.83 17.09
CA GLN A 142 3.21 0.29 18.41
C GLN A 142 2.52 -1.06 18.27
N LYS A 143 1.55 -1.18 17.38
CA LYS A 143 0.86 -2.46 17.14
C LYS A 143 1.83 -3.57 16.71
N ILE A 144 2.77 -3.27 15.82
CA ILE A 144 3.79 -4.25 15.39
C ILE A 144 4.69 -4.66 16.58
N ARG A 145 5.07 -3.72 17.47
CA ARG A 145 5.85 -4.02 18.68
C ARG A 145 5.12 -4.93 19.66
N GLU A 146 3.80 -4.79 19.76
CA GLU A 146 2.97 -5.61 20.64
C GLU A 146 2.80 -7.02 20.07
N ASP A 147 2.63 -7.15 18.75
CA ASP A 147 2.29 -8.41 18.09
C ASP A 147 3.54 -9.27 17.75
N LEU A 148 4.64 -8.64 17.33
CA LEU A 148 5.85 -9.32 16.83
C LEU A 148 6.52 -10.28 17.84
N PRO A 149 6.63 -9.96 19.15
CA PRO A 149 7.21 -10.88 20.13
C PRO A 149 6.36 -12.13 20.39
N ASN A 150 5.08 -12.13 19.99
CA ASN A 150 4.17 -13.26 20.19
C ASN A 150 4.28 -14.31 19.08
N LEU A 151 5.09 -14.06 18.05
CA LEU A 151 5.32 -15.02 16.97
C LEU A 151 6.25 -16.14 17.43
N GLU A 152 6.00 -17.36 16.97
CA GLU A 152 6.89 -18.49 17.22
C GLU A 152 8.26 -18.25 16.58
N SER A 153 9.32 -18.66 17.27
CA SER A 153 10.69 -18.52 16.75
C SER A 153 10.87 -19.40 15.52
N SER A 154 11.15 -18.78 14.38
CA SER A 154 11.37 -19.43 13.10
C SER A 154 12.24 -18.54 12.20
N GLU A 155 12.81 -19.13 11.14
CA GLU A 155 13.52 -18.36 10.09
C GLU A 155 12.63 -17.26 9.49
N GLU A 156 11.32 -17.52 9.32
CA GLU A 156 10.37 -16.53 8.83
C GLU A 156 10.23 -15.36 9.82
N THR A 157 10.09 -15.65 11.11
CA THR A 157 10.00 -14.64 12.17
C THR A 157 11.28 -13.81 12.27
N GLU A 158 12.45 -14.40 12.05
CA GLU A 158 13.73 -13.66 11.99
C GLU A 158 13.76 -12.68 10.82
N GLN A 159 13.26 -13.08 9.65
CA GLN A 159 13.14 -12.20 8.48
C GLN A 159 12.15 -11.05 8.70
N ILE A 160 11.00 -11.33 9.34
CA ILE A 160 10.01 -10.31 9.71
C ILE A 160 10.60 -9.31 10.70
N ASN A 161 11.31 -9.79 11.73
CA ASN A 161 12.01 -8.94 12.69
C ASN A 161 13.04 -8.04 12.00
N LYS A 162 13.85 -8.60 11.09
CA LYS A 162 14.83 -7.84 10.33
C LYS A 162 14.19 -6.79 9.43
N HIS A 163 13.07 -7.10 8.79
CA HIS A 163 12.32 -6.15 7.97
C HIS A 163 11.79 -4.98 8.82
N PHE A 164 11.22 -5.26 9.99
CA PHE A 164 10.76 -4.21 10.90
C PHE A 164 11.92 -3.36 11.42
N HIS A 165 13.02 -3.99 11.83
CA HIS A 165 14.22 -3.28 12.27
C HIS A 165 14.76 -2.33 11.19
N ASN A 166 14.91 -2.80 9.95
CA ASN A 166 15.34 -1.96 8.83
C ASN A 166 14.38 -0.78 8.59
N THR A 167 13.08 -0.98 8.78
CA THR A 167 12.07 0.08 8.66
C THR A 167 12.26 1.15 9.74
N LEU A 168 12.53 0.74 10.99
CA LEU A 168 12.80 1.66 12.10
C LEU A 168 14.11 2.43 11.91
N GLU A 169 15.17 1.76 11.42
CA GLU A 169 16.44 2.42 11.11
C GLU A 169 16.29 3.46 10.00
N HIS A 170 15.54 3.15 8.93
CA HIS A 170 15.20 4.13 7.89
C HIS A 170 14.51 5.37 8.48
N LEU A 171 13.48 5.16 9.31
CA LEU A 171 12.78 6.26 9.99
C LEU A 171 13.68 7.07 10.93
N ARG A 172 14.60 6.40 11.62
CA ARG A 172 15.57 7.04 12.50
C ARG A 172 16.50 7.97 11.71
N LEU A 173 17.05 7.48 10.60
CA LEU A 173 17.91 8.26 9.71
C LEU A 173 17.17 9.47 9.14
N ARG A 174 15.93 9.29 8.68
CA ARG A 174 15.08 10.39 8.20
C ARG A 174 14.80 11.46 9.26
N ARG A 175 14.68 11.07 10.53
CA ARG A 175 14.48 11.99 11.66
C ARG A 175 15.76 12.72 12.07
N GLU A 176 16.91 12.04 12.06
CA GLU A 176 18.20 12.59 12.48
C GLU A 176 18.87 13.44 11.39
N SER A 177 18.58 13.17 10.11
CA SER A 177 19.10 13.91 8.95
C SER A 177 17.96 14.34 8.02
N PRO A 178 17.13 15.32 8.42
CA PRO A 178 16.03 15.79 7.60
C PRO A 178 16.54 16.47 6.33
N GLU A 179 15.90 16.19 5.20
CA GLU A 179 16.12 16.91 3.96
C GLU A 179 15.55 18.34 4.06
N SER A 180 16.19 19.31 3.41
CA SER A 180 15.83 20.75 3.49
C SER A 180 14.36 21.04 3.14
N GLU A 181 13.76 20.23 2.26
CA GLU A 181 12.37 20.35 1.80
C GLU A 181 11.58 19.05 2.05
N GLY A 182 12.05 18.19 2.94
CA GLY A 182 11.44 16.89 3.21
C GLY A 182 10.35 16.91 4.29
N PRO A 183 9.61 15.80 4.46
CA PRO A 183 8.62 15.69 5.52
C PRO A 183 9.26 15.73 6.92
N ILE A 184 8.54 16.29 7.89
CA ILE A 184 9.03 16.50 9.25
C ILE A 184 8.62 15.31 10.13
N TYR A 185 9.57 14.64 10.79
CA TYR A 185 9.29 13.49 11.66
C TYR A 185 9.13 13.85 13.15
N GLU A 186 8.66 15.07 13.44
CA GLU A 186 8.41 15.52 14.81
C GLU A 186 7.30 14.67 15.45
N GLY A 187 7.53 14.23 16.68
CA GLY A 187 6.61 13.35 17.42
C GLY A 187 6.66 11.87 17.03
N LEU A 188 7.57 11.45 16.13
CA LEU A 188 7.75 10.03 15.81
C LEU A 188 8.41 9.27 16.98
N VAL A 189 7.76 8.19 17.40
CA VAL A 189 8.21 7.33 18.51
C VAL A 189 8.78 6.03 17.94
N LEU A 190 10.10 5.87 18.09
CA LEU A 190 10.88 4.69 17.71
C LEU A 190 11.41 3.94 18.93
#